data_AF-A0A9P6ED21-F1
#
_entry.id   AF-A0A9P6ED21-F1
#
_cell.length_a   1.000
_cell.length_b   1.000
_cell.length_c   1.000
_cell.angle_alpha   90.00
_cell.angle_beta   90.00
_cell.angle_gamma   90.00
#
_symmetry.space_group_name_H-M   'P 1'
#
loop_
_entity.id
_entity.type
_entity.pdbx_description
1 polymer ?
#
loop_
_entity_poly.entity_id
_entity_poly.type
_entity_poly.pdbx_seq_one_letter_code
_entity_poly.pdbx_strand_id
1 'polypeptide(L)'
;MLLFKLLSLLSGLIEAQDKLQKFSPMDFKISYIDGYWHGILPTFQQVTWDQYLFYINGKRLMLLVVRLPVASLYLDVLQKVKYGHIKSMGLNTVSCYVFWGIIEPKRGDIPFEGFRDLQPFFDAAEQAGIYLIARPGPYINAETTGGGFPGWGTYTPGLWRSSNQTYVDAYTGYINSVGKIIAANHRRKDVILVYGSAGEIHETAIKPKDLSALPVILSGGGRIVYTGLSNGALAFQFTTTGQTIMQLGNTLLHIMGGYLLRSASIGGDTLALIGDLNATTLFEAVVPSTVTKLTFNGAALDTTKTFYGNLVAERTANLPDAPLPDLSSLIWKTADSLPEININYSDAAWTVANHISTINPINLNPSTSVVLYAGNYSYHTGNLVWCSHFILTGSETGFTARIWGENAFAYSLWLDDTFIGSWAGVAGQGEHTMTNKFPNGLKQGSSHILTILQDYLGYEESEASSNVFKYPRGLLSYSFEGGNGTKVDPWKVTGNLGGENLDKTRGPLNEGGLYAERQGWHLPGFDDTAWPASKPTDGITHAGVVFYRYGNISLSS
;
A
#
# COMPACT_ATOMS: atom_id res chain seq x y z
N MET A 1 2.33 2.51 39.98
CA MET A 1 2.26 1.28 39.16
C MET A 1 2.86 1.44 37.76
N LEU A 2 2.71 2.59 37.07
CA LEU A 2 3.39 2.88 35.79
C LEU A 2 4.93 3.01 35.90
N LEU A 3 5.43 3.61 36.99
CA LEU A 3 6.87 3.83 37.21
C LEU A 3 7.66 2.52 37.44
N PHE A 4 7.03 1.51 38.05
CA PHE A 4 7.64 0.18 38.26
C PHE A 4 7.69 -0.65 36.96
N LYS A 5 6.73 -0.48 36.04
CA LYS A 5 6.76 -1.11 34.70
C LYS A 5 7.83 -0.47 33.80
N LEU A 6 8.10 0.82 33.96
CA LEU A 6 9.16 1.52 33.21
C LEU A 6 10.57 1.07 33.66
N LEU A 7 10.75 0.86 34.98
CA LEU A 7 12.01 0.36 35.53
C LEU A 7 12.31 -1.10 35.16
N SER A 8 11.29 -1.97 35.04
CA SER A 8 11.48 -3.35 34.57
C SER A 8 11.80 -3.46 33.07
N LEU A 9 11.35 -2.49 32.27
CA LEU A 9 11.68 -2.36 30.85
C LEU A 9 13.14 -1.91 30.64
N LEU A 10 13.61 -0.99 31.49
CA LEU A 10 15.00 -0.54 31.50
C LEU A 10 15.98 -1.62 32.00
N SER A 11 15.62 -2.44 32.98
CA SER A 11 16.45 -3.57 33.41
C SER A 11 16.57 -4.67 32.34
N GLY A 12 15.49 -4.92 31.58
CA GLY A 12 15.52 -5.89 30.46
C GLY A 12 16.37 -5.43 29.27
N LEU A 13 16.47 -4.11 29.04
CA LEU A 13 17.35 -3.52 28.03
C LEU A 13 18.84 -3.67 28.38
N ILE A 14 19.17 -3.60 29.68
CA ILE A 14 20.54 -3.82 30.17
C ILE A 14 20.94 -5.30 30.03
N GLU A 15 20.04 -6.23 30.33
CA GLU A 15 20.27 -7.68 30.14
C GLU A 15 20.39 -8.10 28.66
N ALA A 16 19.70 -7.39 27.75
CA ALA A 16 19.84 -7.61 26.31
C ALA A 16 21.18 -7.11 25.75
N GLN A 17 21.77 -6.09 26.39
CA GLN A 17 23.06 -5.51 26.00
C GLN A 17 24.22 -6.51 26.23
N ASP A 18 24.16 -7.31 27.30
CA ASP A 18 25.16 -8.35 27.59
C ASP A 18 25.11 -9.53 26.61
N LYS A 19 23.97 -9.77 25.95
CA LYS A 19 23.83 -10.86 24.95
C LYS A 19 24.18 -10.43 23.52
N LEU A 20 24.37 -9.13 23.26
CA LEU A 20 24.62 -8.56 21.93
C LEU A 20 26.10 -8.31 21.59
N GLN A 21 27.05 -8.75 22.43
CA GLN A 21 28.50 -8.56 22.28
C GLN A 21 29.16 -9.15 20.99
N LYS A 22 28.39 -9.61 19.99
CA LYS A 22 28.92 -10.12 18.70
C LYS A 22 28.86 -9.13 17.54
N PHE A 23 28.31 -7.94 17.72
CA PHE A 23 28.41 -6.85 16.76
C PHE A 23 29.36 -5.78 17.31
N SER A 24 30.29 -5.29 16.48
CA SER A 24 31.22 -4.21 16.86
C SER A 24 30.43 -3.06 17.51
N PRO A 25 30.82 -2.58 18.71
CA PRO A 25 30.04 -1.60 19.44
C PRO A 25 29.98 -0.30 18.64
N MET A 26 28.77 0.08 18.20
CA MET A 26 28.48 1.48 17.89
C MET A 26 28.45 2.21 19.23
N ASP A 27 29.40 3.12 19.46
CA ASP A 27 29.56 3.88 20.71
C ASP A 27 28.40 4.87 20.97
N PHE A 28 27.16 4.42 21.16
CA PHE A 28 26.05 5.33 21.49
C PHE A 28 26.39 6.18 22.73
N LYS A 29 26.51 7.51 22.54
CA LYS A 29 26.65 8.45 23.66
C LYS A 29 25.27 8.95 24.04
N ILE A 30 24.83 8.54 25.22
CA ILE A 30 23.61 9.03 25.87
C ILE A 30 24.05 9.92 27.04
N SER A 31 23.55 11.14 27.10
CA SER A 31 23.84 12.10 28.18
C SER A 31 22.53 12.64 28.76
N TYR A 32 22.48 12.77 30.08
CA TYR A 32 21.35 13.36 30.80
C TYR A 32 21.71 14.80 31.18
N ILE A 33 21.03 15.77 30.58
CA ILE A 33 21.31 17.21 30.74
C ILE A 33 19.98 17.90 31.04
N ASP A 34 19.93 18.76 32.07
CA ASP A 34 18.76 19.55 32.47
C ASP A 34 17.45 18.76 32.64
N GLY A 35 17.55 17.53 33.14
CA GLY A 35 16.39 16.68 33.41
C GLY A 35 15.93 15.83 32.23
N TYR A 36 16.67 15.81 31.11
CA TYR A 36 16.26 15.18 29.86
C TYR A 36 17.36 14.30 29.23
N TRP A 37 16.92 13.25 28.53
CA TRP A 37 17.82 12.33 27.82
C TRP A 37 18.15 12.81 26.42
N HIS A 38 19.44 12.92 26.12
CA HIS A 38 19.99 13.35 24.83
C HIS A 38 20.86 12.21 24.29
N GLY A 39 20.78 11.93 22.99
CA GLY A 39 21.64 10.92 22.36
C GLY A 39 22.30 11.42 21.08
N ILE A 40 23.53 10.98 20.86
CA ILE A 40 24.31 11.24 19.65
C ILE A 40 24.73 9.89 19.06
N LEU A 41 24.36 9.65 17.81
CA LEU A 41 24.93 8.57 17.01
C LEU A 41 26.34 9.00 16.56
N PRO A 42 27.42 8.33 16.99
CA PRO A 42 28.80 8.82 16.80
C PRO A 42 29.23 8.99 15.35
N THR A 43 28.61 8.23 14.44
CA THR A 43 28.86 8.30 13.00
C THR A 43 27.98 9.31 12.27
N PHE A 44 27.03 9.96 12.96
CA PHE A 44 26.00 10.81 12.36
C PHE A 44 25.79 12.10 13.17
N GLN A 45 26.70 13.08 13.00
CA GLN A 45 26.58 14.39 13.66
C GLN A 45 25.39 15.24 13.17
N GLN A 46 24.74 14.88 12.05
CA GLN A 46 23.66 15.66 11.43
C GLN A 46 22.26 15.35 11.97
N VAL A 47 22.07 14.20 12.63
CA VAL A 47 20.76 13.76 13.16
C VAL A 47 20.87 13.60 14.67
N THR A 48 20.12 14.41 15.42
CA THR A 48 20.08 14.39 16.90
C THR A 48 18.65 14.28 17.38
N TRP A 49 18.43 13.96 18.65
CA TRP A 49 17.08 13.90 19.23
C TRP A 49 17.07 14.33 20.69
N ASP A 50 15.92 14.81 21.15
CA ASP A 50 15.57 14.91 22.56
C ASP A 50 14.31 14.08 22.84
N GLN A 51 13.82 14.08 24.08
CA GLN A 51 12.63 13.34 24.48
C GLN A 51 11.33 13.75 23.74
N TYR A 52 11.35 14.86 22.98
CA TYR A 52 10.18 15.40 22.29
C TYR A 52 10.28 15.20 20.78
N LEU A 53 11.46 15.37 20.18
CA LEU A 53 11.61 15.46 18.72
C LEU A 53 12.95 14.93 18.21
N PHE A 54 12.92 14.47 16.95
CA PHE A 54 14.11 14.30 16.12
C PHE A 54 14.47 15.61 15.41
N TYR A 55 15.76 15.85 15.25
CA TYR A 55 16.35 17.01 14.62
C TYR A 55 17.30 16.57 13.51
N ILE A 56 17.16 17.18 12.34
CA ILE A 56 18.20 17.13 11.30
C ILE A 56 18.75 18.54 11.13
N ASN A 57 20.04 18.72 11.38
CA ASN A 57 20.67 20.05 11.41
C ASN A 57 19.85 21.08 12.26
N GLY A 58 19.24 20.64 13.36
CA GLY A 58 18.43 21.48 14.25
C GLY A 58 16.97 21.75 13.81
N LYS A 59 16.44 21.11 12.76
CA LYS A 59 15.05 21.30 12.27
C LYS A 59 14.15 20.08 12.48
N ARG A 60 12.84 20.34 12.71
CA ARG A 60 11.80 19.34 13.07
C ARG A 60 11.28 18.53 11.88
N LEU A 61 10.60 17.41 12.18
CA LEU A 61 10.26 16.29 11.30
C LEU A 61 8.75 15.92 11.42
N MET A 62 8.07 15.53 10.33
CA MET A 62 6.71 14.93 10.36
C MET A 62 6.45 14.02 9.14
N LEU A 63 5.45 13.13 9.23
CA LEU A 63 5.24 11.90 8.44
C LEU A 63 4.15 11.99 7.36
N LEU A 64 4.35 11.34 6.20
CA LEU A 64 3.32 11.01 5.20
C LEU A 64 3.68 9.69 4.50
N VAL A 65 2.70 8.81 4.24
CA VAL A 65 2.87 7.54 3.51
C VAL A 65 2.48 7.72 2.02
N VAL A 66 3.30 7.22 1.09
CA VAL A 66 3.01 7.25 -0.36
C VAL A 66 3.11 5.85 -0.95
N ARG A 67 2.06 5.39 -1.64
CA ARG A 67 2.04 4.19 -2.49
C ARG A 67 1.79 4.64 -3.93
N LEU A 68 2.83 4.68 -4.75
CA LEU A 68 2.74 5.07 -6.16
C LEU A 68 3.65 4.14 -6.99
N PRO A 69 3.13 3.39 -7.96
CA PRO A 69 3.94 2.46 -8.75
C PRO A 69 4.62 3.13 -9.96
N VAL A 70 4.20 4.34 -10.31
CA VAL A 70 4.68 5.07 -11.49
C VAL A 70 5.79 6.03 -11.09
N ALA A 71 7.05 5.64 -11.33
CA ALA A 71 8.21 6.38 -10.88
C ALA A 71 8.30 7.83 -11.40
N SER A 72 7.82 8.08 -12.62
CA SER A 72 7.80 9.43 -13.20
C SER A 72 6.93 10.43 -12.42
N LEU A 73 5.99 9.95 -11.59
CA LEU A 73 5.12 10.79 -10.79
C LEU A 73 5.69 11.11 -9.39
N TYR A 74 6.77 10.44 -8.97
CA TYR A 74 7.34 10.63 -7.62
C TYR A 74 7.75 12.08 -7.36
N LEU A 75 8.46 12.70 -8.30
CA LEU A 75 8.89 14.07 -8.15
C LEU A 75 7.70 15.03 -8.03
N ASP A 76 6.67 14.85 -8.85
CA ASP A 76 5.48 15.70 -8.82
C ASP A 76 4.76 15.60 -7.47
N VAL A 77 4.54 14.38 -6.98
CA VAL A 77 3.91 14.15 -5.67
C VAL A 77 4.76 14.73 -4.55
N LEU A 78 6.07 14.52 -4.56
CA LEU A 78 6.97 15.04 -3.53
C LEU A 78 7.06 16.57 -3.60
N GLN A 79 7.05 17.18 -4.78
CA GLN A 79 6.94 18.64 -4.90
C GLN A 79 5.61 19.17 -4.37
N LYS A 80 4.48 18.50 -4.66
CA LYS A 80 3.17 18.85 -4.08
C LYS A 80 3.18 18.75 -2.56
N VAL A 81 3.83 17.73 -2.01
CA VAL A 81 4.08 17.59 -0.57
C VAL A 81 4.94 18.75 -0.07
N LYS A 82 6.08 19.06 -0.71
CA LYS A 82 6.96 20.14 -0.24
C LYS A 82 6.35 21.53 -0.34
N TYR A 83 5.52 21.80 -1.33
CA TYR A 83 5.11 23.15 -1.71
C TYR A 83 3.61 23.43 -1.56
N GLY A 84 2.78 22.41 -1.35
CA GLY A 84 1.35 22.54 -1.05
C GLY A 84 1.08 22.77 0.44
N HIS A 85 -0.06 22.26 0.93
CA HIS A 85 -0.56 22.43 2.30
C HIS A 85 0.43 22.05 3.42
N ILE A 86 1.41 21.20 3.10
CA ILE A 86 2.44 20.69 4.02
C ILE A 86 3.57 21.72 4.24
N LYS A 87 3.86 22.59 3.25
CA LYS A 87 4.78 23.73 3.45
C LYS A 87 4.18 24.80 4.36
N SER A 88 2.88 25.07 4.22
CA SER A 88 2.17 25.97 5.14
C SER A 88 2.18 25.45 6.58
N MET A 89 2.46 24.15 6.79
CA MET A 89 2.68 23.53 8.09
C MET A 89 4.17 23.45 8.49
N GLY A 90 5.11 23.88 7.64
CA GLY A 90 6.55 23.87 7.91
C GLY A 90 7.24 22.50 7.83
N LEU A 91 6.62 21.52 7.15
CA LEU A 91 7.11 20.14 7.08
C LEU A 91 8.16 19.98 5.97
N ASN A 92 9.10 19.04 6.18
CA ASN A 92 10.26 18.82 5.31
C ASN A 92 10.58 17.33 5.08
N THR A 93 9.72 16.41 5.54
CA THR A 93 9.99 14.96 5.58
C THR A 93 8.80 14.13 5.10
N VAL A 94 9.05 12.97 4.51
CA VAL A 94 8.07 11.94 4.13
C VAL A 94 8.47 10.60 4.73
N SER A 95 7.50 9.77 5.13
CA SER A 95 7.75 8.44 5.70
C SER A 95 7.24 7.34 4.79
N CYS A 96 8.13 6.56 4.18
CA CYS A 96 7.75 5.51 3.24
C CYS A 96 7.88 4.11 3.84
N TYR A 97 6.93 3.25 3.51
CA TYR A 97 7.05 1.81 3.73
C TYR A 97 7.68 1.12 2.51
N VAL A 98 8.31 -0.04 2.73
CA VAL A 98 8.67 -0.97 1.66
C VAL A 98 7.90 -2.26 1.87
N PHE A 99 7.15 -2.69 0.85
CA PHE A 99 6.29 -3.87 0.92
C PHE A 99 7.10 -5.12 0.55
N TRP A 100 7.52 -5.87 1.58
CA TRP A 100 8.27 -7.12 1.41
C TRP A 100 7.61 -8.11 0.44
N GLY A 101 6.31 -8.39 0.58
CA GLY A 101 5.59 -9.30 -0.32
C GLY A 101 5.59 -8.92 -1.80
N ILE A 102 5.84 -7.65 -2.13
CA ILE A 102 6.05 -7.19 -3.51
C ILE A 102 7.50 -7.39 -3.95
N ILE A 103 8.45 -7.13 -3.05
CA ILE A 103 9.89 -7.22 -3.31
C ILE A 103 10.37 -8.67 -3.43
N GLU A 104 9.85 -9.58 -2.60
CA GLU A 104 10.22 -10.99 -2.58
C GLU A 104 8.96 -11.88 -2.67
N PRO A 105 8.26 -11.88 -3.82
CA PRO A 105 7.04 -12.66 -3.98
C PRO A 105 7.29 -14.16 -4.10
N LYS A 106 8.51 -14.54 -4.46
CA LYS A 106 9.04 -15.90 -4.42
C LYS A 106 10.23 -15.90 -3.49
N ARG A 107 10.26 -16.85 -2.56
CA ARG A 107 11.31 -16.90 -1.53
C ARG A 107 12.70 -16.99 -2.16
N GLY A 108 13.59 -16.10 -1.74
CA GLY A 108 14.96 -15.97 -2.22
C GLY A 108 15.14 -15.13 -3.49
N ASP A 109 14.07 -14.75 -4.18
CA ASP A 109 14.13 -13.92 -5.40
C ASP A 109 13.75 -12.46 -5.07
N ILE A 110 14.77 -11.60 -4.95
CA ILE A 110 14.64 -10.22 -4.43
C ILE A 110 15.14 -9.22 -5.49
N PRO A 111 14.43 -9.04 -6.62
CA PRO A 111 14.86 -8.14 -7.67
C PRO A 111 14.49 -6.68 -7.37
N PHE A 112 15.45 -5.77 -7.55
CA PHE A 112 15.23 -4.31 -7.52
C PHE A 112 15.27 -3.75 -8.94
N GLU A 113 14.25 -4.07 -9.73
CA GLU A 113 14.11 -3.65 -11.12
C GLU A 113 12.67 -3.19 -11.40
N GLY A 114 12.50 -2.38 -12.45
CA GLY A 114 11.17 -1.86 -12.84
C GLY A 114 10.49 -1.14 -11.68
N PHE A 115 9.24 -1.52 -11.38
CA PHE A 115 8.46 -0.91 -10.30
C PHE A 115 8.94 -1.27 -8.88
N ARG A 116 9.87 -2.24 -8.74
CA ARG A 116 10.51 -2.60 -7.46
C ARG A 116 11.80 -1.82 -7.20
N ASP A 117 12.29 -1.08 -8.19
CA ASP A 117 13.47 -0.22 -8.02
C ASP A 117 13.11 0.97 -7.11
N LEU A 118 13.82 1.08 -5.99
CA LEU A 118 13.61 2.14 -5.00
C LEU A 118 14.42 3.41 -5.31
N GLN A 119 15.43 3.33 -6.17
CA GLN A 119 16.35 4.45 -6.43
C GLN A 119 15.63 5.68 -7.03
N PRO A 120 14.70 5.54 -7.99
CA PRO A 120 13.95 6.68 -8.52
C PRO A 120 13.18 7.46 -7.44
N PHE A 121 12.69 6.79 -6.39
CA PHE A 121 12.01 7.45 -5.28
C PHE A 121 12.99 8.26 -4.43
N PHE A 122 14.18 7.72 -4.13
CA PHE A 122 15.22 8.43 -3.39
C PHE A 122 15.75 9.65 -4.17
N ASP A 123 15.95 9.52 -5.48
CA ASP A 123 16.39 10.61 -6.34
C ASP A 123 15.33 11.72 -6.44
N ALA A 124 14.04 11.34 -6.55
CA ALA A 124 12.95 12.30 -6.55
C ALA A 124 12.84 13.07 -5.22
N ALA A 125 13.08 12.42 -4.08
CA ALA A 125 13.07 13.08 -2.77
C ALA A 125 14.21 14.07 -2.60
N GLU A 126 15.41 13.74 -3.05
CA GLU A 126 16.54 14.68 -3.05
C GLU A 126 16.29 15.85 -4.01
N GLN A 127 15.82 15.58 -5.22
CA GLN A 127 15.49 16.63 -6.18
C GLN A 127 14.37 17.54 -5.65
N ALA A 128 13.40 16.96 -4.94
CA ALA A 128 12.40 17.73 -4.23
C ALA A 128 12.99 18.42 -3.01
N GLY A 129 14.12 18.01 -2.44
CA GLY A 129 14.68 18.53 -1.18
C GLY A 129 13.79 18.21 0.02
N ILE A 130 13.32 16.97 0.10
CA ILE A 130 12.53 16.39 1.20
C ILE A 130 13.35 15.28 1.85
N TYR A 131 13.37 15.26 3.18
CA TYR A 131 13.92 14.15 3.95
C TYR A 131 13.01 12.92 3.89
N LEU A 132 13.60 11.74 3.99
CA LEU A 132 12.84 10.49 4.04
C LEU A 132 13.01 9.77 5.38
N ILE A 133 11.94 9.20 5.89
CA ILE A 133 11.96 8.16 6.92
C ILE A 133 11.64 6.84 6.23
N ALA A 134 12.64 5.99 6.05
CA ALA A 134 12.44 4.67 5.46
C ALA A 134 11.99 3.67 6.54
N ARG A 135 10.85 3.00 6.30
CA ARG A 135 10.25 1.99 7.18
C ARG A 135 10.09 0.67 6.43
N PRO A 136 11.18 -0.08 6.20
CA PRO A 136 11.14 -1.24 5.32
C PRO A 136 10.47 -2.49 5.93
N GLY A 137 9.97 -2.42 7.15
CA GLY A 137 9.38 -3.57 7.84
C GLY A 137 10.44 -4.39 8.61
N PRO A 138 10.35 -5.73 8.63
CA PRO A 138 9.73 -6.59 7.61
C PRO A 138 8.19 -6.70 7.65
N TYR A 139 7.57 -6.31 8.76
CA TYR A 139 6.12 -6.12 8.86
C TYR A 139 5.79 -4.63 8.84
N ILE A 140 4.80 -4.20 8.05
CA ILE A 140 4.44 -2.78 7.89
C ILE A 140 2.99 -2.45 8.23
N ASN A 141 2.12 -3.46 8.40
CA ASN A 141 0.67 -3.24 8.46
C ASN A 141 0.20 -2.56 7.16
N ALA A 142 -0.04 -1.26 7.24
CA ALA A 142 -0.32 -0.36 6.12
C ALA A 142 -1.56 -0.76 5.31
N GLU A 143 -2.45 -1.57 5.91
CA GLU A 143 -3.66 -2.07 5.30
C GLU A 143 -3.33 -2.80 3.98
N THR A 144 -2.19 -3.47 3.98
CA THR A 144 -1.70 -4.29 2.87
C THR A 144 -1.97 -5.76 3.16
N THR A 145 -2.15 -6.56 2.10
CA THR A 145 -2.28 -8.02 2.24
C THR A 145 -1.11 -8.57 3.07
N GLY A 146 -1.44 -9.30 4.14
CA GLY A 146 -0.48 -9.89 5.07
C GLY A 146 0.25 -8.87 5.96
N GLY A 147 -0.19 -7.60 5.98
CA GLY A 147 0.50 -6.49 6.61
C GLY A 147 1.92 -6.27 6.08
N GLY A 148 2.15 -6.60 4.81
CA GLY A 148 3.44 -6.50 4.13
C GLY A 148 4.15 -7.83 3.92
N PHE A 149 3.70 -8.91 4.56
CA PHE A 149 4.32 -10.21 4.40
C PHE A 149 4.11 -10.83 3.01
N PRO A 150 5.09 -11.59 2.50
CA PRO A 150 4.92 -12.34 1.28
C PRO A 150 3.92 -13.49 1.47
N GLY A 151 3.18 -13.82 0.41
CA GLY A 151 2.19 -14.91 0.42
C GLY A 151 2.79 -16.27 0.80
N TRP A 152 4.05 -16.54 0.41
CA TRP A 152 4.75 -17.77 0.81
C TRP A 152 4.99 -17.90 2.32
N GLY A 153 4.82 -16.80 3.07
CA GLY A 153 4.84 -16.82 4.52
C GLY A 153 3.71 -17.61 5.16
N THR A 154 2.59 -17.77 4.44
CA THR A 154 1.38 -18.48 4.93
C THR A 154 1.63 -19.97 5.17
N TYR A 155 2.51 -20.59 4.39
CA TYR A 155 2.91 -21.98 4.52
C TYR A 155 4.31 -22.17 5.11
N THR A 156 4.97 -21.09 5.55
CA THR A 156 6.27 -21.16 6.22
C THR A 156 6.08 -21.40 7.72
N PRO A 157 6.81 -22.35 8.36
CA PRO A 157 6.69 -22.61 9.79
C PRO A 157 7.05 -21.41 10.66
N GLY A 158 6.66 -21.51 11.93
CA GLY A 158 7.10 -20.62 12.99
C GLY A 158 6.14 -19.47 13.26
N LEU A 159 6.33 -18.87 14.43
CA LEU A 159 5.55 -17.74 14.90
C LEU A 159 6.18 -16.46 14.36
N TRP A 160 5.51 -15.80 13.42
CA TRP A 160 6.06 -14.59 12.81
C TRP A 160 5.87 -13.38 13.74
N ARG A 161 6.72 -12.37 13.57
CA ARG A 161 6.86 -11.25 14.53
C ARG A 161 7.26 -11.73 15.94
N SER A 162 8.15 -12.72 16.01
CA SER A 162 8.78 -13.23 17.23
C SER A 162 10.28 -13.47 17.01
N SER A 163 11.00 -13.99 18.01
CA SER A 163 12.39 -14.43 17.87
C SER A 163 12.54 -15.81 17.19
N ASN A 164 11.47 -16.37 16.61
CA ASN A 164 11.52 -17.65 15.93
C ASN A 164 12.51 -17.63 14.75
N GLN A 165 13.43 -18.60 14.73
CA GLN A 165 14.50 -18.66 13.73
C GLN A 165 13.97 -18.74 12.30
N THR A 166 12.87 -19.45 12.04
CA THR A 166 12.33 -19.55 10.67
C THR A 166 11.78 -18.21 10.18
N TYR A 167 11.30 -17.34 11.08
CA TYR A 167 10.91 -15.98 10.74
C TYR A 167 12.14 -15.08 10.53
N VAL A 168 13.15 -15.17 11.41
CA VAL A 168 14.42 -14.45 11.25
C VAL A 168 15.08 -14.79 9.92
N ASP A 169 15.19 -16.08 9.59
CA ASP A 169 15.76 -16.55 8.33
C ASP A 169 14.94 -16.10 7.13
N ALA A 170 13.61 -16.05 7.26
CA ALA A 170 12.71 -15.62 6.18
C ALA A 170 12.97 -14.17 5.77
N TYR A 171 13.02 -13.21 6.72
CA TYR A 171 13.16 -11.80 6.35
C TYR A 171 14.61 -11.34 6.15
N THR A 172 15.62 -12.12 6.57
CA THR A 172 17.03 -11.69 6.59
C THR A 172 17.53 -11.29 5.20
N GLY A 173 17.21 -12.05 4.16
CA GLY A 173 17.62 -11.73 2.78
C GLY A 173 17.04 -10.39 2.30
N TYR A 174 15.74 -10.19 2.52
CA TYR A 174 15.02 -8.97 2.19
C TYR A 174 15.57 -7.74 2.92
N ILE A 175 15.66 -7.81 4.25
CA ILE A 175 16.07 -6.64 5.05
C ILE A 175 17.51 -6.23 4.76
N ASN A 176 18.40 -7.19 4.50
CA ASN A 176 19.78 -6.91 4.12
C ASN A 176 19.85 -6.22 2.75
N SER A 177 19.00 -6.63 1.80
CA SER A 177 19.01 -6.08 0.45
C SER A 177 18.44 -4.66 0.41
N VAL A 178 17.28 -4.44 1.04
CA VAL A 178 16.69 -3.10 1.19
C VAL A 178 17.60 -2.19 2.03
N GLY A 179 18.15 -2.72 3.12
CA GLY A 179 19.05 -1.98 4.00
C GLY A 179 20.31 -1.48 3.30
N LYS A 180 20.88 -2.26 2.36
CA LYS A 180 22.01 -1.82 1.52
C LYS A 180 21.64 -0.61 0.65
N ILE A 181 20.45 -0.63 0.02
CA ILE A 181 19.98 0.47 -0.84
C ILE A 181 19.74 1.73 0.00
N ILE A 182 19.08 1.60 1.15
CA ILE A 182 18.85 2.73 2.08
C ILE A 182 20.20 3.29 2.57
N ALA A 183 21.13 2.42 2.99
CA ALA A 183 22.45 2.85 3.47
C ALA A 183 23.29 3.55 2.40
N ALA A 184 23.17 3.14 1.13
CA ALA A 184 23.83 3.81 0.01
C ALA A 184 23.30 5.24 -0.20
N ASN A 185 22.00 5.47 0.05
CA ASN A 185 21.37 6.79 -0.07
C ASN A 185 21.59 7.67 1.19
N HIS A 186 21.83 7.08 2.36
CA HIS A 186 22.08 7.79 3.62
C HIS A 186 23.39 8.61 3.62
N ARG A 187 24.45 8.16 2.92
CA ARG A 187 25.78 8.82 2.97
C ARG A 187 25.93 10.07 2.08
N ARG A 188 24.88 10.43 1.34
CA ARG A 188 24.87 11.58 0.41
C ARG A 188 23.57 12.37 0.44
N LYS A 189 22.48 11.80 0.97
CA LYS A 189 21.13 12.34 0.87
C LYS A 189 20.37 12.16 2.19
N ASP A 190 19.52 13.14 2.45
CA ASP A 190 18.55 13.41 3.50
C ASP A 190 17.63 12.22 3.95
N VAL A 191 18.18 11.04 4.31
CA VAL A 191 17.37 9.86 4.70
C VAL A 191 17.63 9.44 6.15
N ILE A 192 16.59 9.44 6.98
CA ILE A 192 16.53 8.84 8.32
C ILE A 192 16.01 7.40 8.20
N LEU A 193 16.68 6.46 8.86
CA LEU A 193 16.17 5.10 9.05
C LEU A 193 15.51 4.98 10.43
N VAL A 194 14.25 4.53 10.47
CA VAL A 194 13.57 4.16 11.72
C VAL A 194 13.17 2.70 11.65
N TYR A 195 13.73 1.89 12.54
CA TYR A 195 13.43 0.46 12.68
C TYR A 195 12.63 0.23 13.96
N GLY A 196 11.50 -0.47 13.87
CA GLY A 196 10.64 -0.78 15.01
C GLY A 196 10.42 -2.28 15.19
N SER A 197 10.38 -2.72 16.45
CA SER A 197 10.21 -4.12 16.85
C SER A 197 8.72 -4.53 17.00
N ALA A 198 8.46 -5.82 17.22
CA ALA A 198 7.09 -6.33 17.34
C ALA A 198 6.37 -5.71 18.56
N GLY A 199 5.26 -4.99 18.30
CA GLY A 199 4.45 -4.32 19.33
C GLY A 199 4.62 -2.80 19.43
N GLU A 200 5.41 -2.16 18.58
CA GLU A 200 5.60 -0.71 18.62
C GLU A 200 4.42 0.07 18.01
N ILE A 201 3.80 0.91 18.86
CA ILE A 201 2.90 1.99 18.46
C ILE A 201 3.80 3.19 18.12
N HIS A 202 3.85 3.59 16.84
CA HIS A 202 4.55 4.80 16.42
C HIS A 202 3.62 6.00 16.56
N GLU A 203 3.67 6.66 17.71
CA GLU A 203 3.06 7.98 17.92
C GLU A 203 4.15 9.03 18.05
N THR A 204 3.96 10.20 17.42
CA THR A 204 4.84 11.36 17.61
C THR A 204 3.97 12.59 17.85
N ALA A 205 4.25 13.27 18.96
CA ALA A 205 3.63 14.52 19.37
C ALA A 205 4.61 15.69 19.26
N ILE A 206 4.12 16.90 18.99
CA ILE A 206 4.93 18.09 18.70
C ILE A 206 4.84 19.09 19.85
N LYS A 207 5.98 19.63 20.31
CA LYS A 207 6.03 20.85 21.16
C LYS A 207 7.14 21.80 20.70
N PRO A 208 6.88 23.12 20.56
CA PRO A 208 7.91 24.09 20.21
C PRO A 208 8.90 24.43 21.33
N LYS A 209 10.17 24.65 20.95
CA LYS A 209 11.34 24.83 21.83
C LYS A 209 11.72 26.29 22.13
N ASP A 210 11.08 27.30 21.52
CA ASP A 210 11.30 28.70 21.93
C ASP A 210 10.16 29.64 21.49
N LEU A 211 9.80 30.60 22.35
CA LEU A 211 8.59 31.45 22.30
C LEU A 211 8.91 32.96 22.27
N SER A 212 10.13 33.35 21.92
CA SER A 212 10.57 34.76 21.96
C SER A 212 10.02 35.64 20.82
N ALA A 213 9.30 35.07 19.85
CA ALA A 213 8.55 35.83 18.85
C ALA A 213 7.05 35.53 18.99
N LEU A 214 6.31 36.48 19.54
CA LEU A 214 4.85 36.40 19.58
C LEU A 214 4.31 36.52 18.14
N PRO A 215 3.39 35.64 17.70
CA PRO A 215 2.78 35.75 16.39
C PRO A 215 1.92 37.01 16.31
N VAL A 216 2.13 37.82 15.27
CA VAL A 216 1.34 39.02 14.97
C VAL A 216 0.60 38.77 13.65
N ILE A 217 -0.70 39.04 13.63
CA ILE A 217 -1.48 39.07 12.38
C ILE A 217 -1.08 40.34 11.64
N LEU A 218 -0.37 40.19 10.52
CA LEU A 218 0.07 41.32 9.70
C LEU A 218 -1.04 41.78 8.73
N SER A 219 -1.98 40.89 8.36
CA SER A 219 -3.18 41.22 7.58
C SER A 219 -4.24 40.10 7.65
N GLY A 220 -5.53 40.46 7.60
CA GLY A 220 -6.68 39.54 7.71
C GLY A 220 -7.44 39.69 9.04
N GLY A 221 -8.69 39.22 9.10
CA GLY A 221 -9.53 39.27 10.31
C GLY A 221 -9.54 37.91 11.04
N GLY A 222 -9.28 37.92 12.35
CA GLY A 222 -9.33 36.73 13.20
C GLY A 222 -9.03 37.08 14.67
N ARG A 223 -9.53 36.26 15.61
CA ARG A 223 -9.31 36.45 17.05
C ARG A 223 -8.27 35.45 17.53
N ILE A 224 -7.16 35.94 18.09
CA ILE A 224 -6.22 35.12 18.84
C ILE A 224 -6.73 35.03 20.28
N VAL A 225 -7.08 33.83 20.74
CA VAL A 225 -7.30 33.57 22.17
C VAL A 225 -6.11 32.77 22.68
N TYR A 226 -5.38 33.33 23.63
CA TYR A 226 -4.30 32.65 24.33
C TYR A 226 -4.63 32.56 25.81
N THR A 227 -4.31 31.42 26.42
CA THR A 227 -4.25 31.25 27.87
C THR A 227 -2.85 30.76 28.21
N GLY A 228 -2.15 31.49 29.07
CA GLY A 228 -0.87 31.05 29.61
C GLY A 228 -1.10 29.94 30.64
N LEU A 229 -0.52 28.76 30.41
CA LEU A 229 -0.48 27.69 31.40
C LEU A 229 0.74 27.87 32.31
N SER A 230 0.64 27.42 33.56
CA SER A 230 1.62 27.64 34.62
C SER A 230 3.02 27.03 34.38
N ASN A 231 3.21 26.27 33.29
CA ASN A 231 4.49 25.69 32.86
C ASN A 231 5.08 26.38 31.61
N GLY A 232 4.57 27.55 31.23
CA GLY A 232 5.04 28.29 30.06
C GLY A 232 4.57 27.73 28.71
N ALA A 233 3.61 26.80 28.69
CA ALA A 233 2.94 26.38 27.46
C ALA A 233 1.85 27.37 27.05
N LEU A 234 1.74 27.63 25.75
CA LEU A 234 0.66 28.37 25.11
C LEU A 234 -0.21 27.39 24.31
N ALA A 235 -1.51 27.38 24.60
CA ALA A 235 -2.51 26.76 23.74
C ALA A 235 -3.11 27.84 22.83
N PHE A 236 -3.20 27.54 21.52
CA PHE A 236 -3.75 28.45 20.52
C PHE A 236 -4.99 27.82 19.88
N GLN A 237 -6.06 28.61 19.77
CA GLN A 237 -7.17 28.34 18.85
C GLN A 237 -7.25 29.50 17.86
N PHE A 238 -7.44 29.17 16.59
CA PHE A 238 -7.65 30.16 15.54
C PHE A 238 -8.79 29.73 14.61
N THR A 239 -9.52 30.72 14.13
CA THR A 239 -10.52 30.58 13.07
C THR A 239 -10.17 31.60 12.00
N THR A 240 -9.96 31.15 10.76
CA THR A 240 -9.59 32.03 9.63
C THR A 240 -10.67 32.03 8.56
N THR A 241 -10.96 33.20 8.02
CA THR A 241 -11.65 33.39 6.73
C THR A 241 -10.65 34.03 5.76
N GLY A 242 -10.18 33.27 4.76
CA GLY A 242 -9.23 33.74 3.72
C GLY A 242 -7.73 33.48 3.99
N GLN A 243 -6.86 33.97 3.10
CA GLN A 243 -5.39 33.83 3.18
C GLN A 243 -4.83 34.66 4.35
N THR A 244 -4.02 34.04 5.22
CA THR A 244 -3.45 34.66 6.43
C THR A 244 -1.92 34.51 6.46
N ILE A 245 -1.20 35.58 6.80
CA ILE A 245 0.29 35.64 6.80
C ILE A 245 0.83 35.52 8.23
N MET A 246 1.85 34.66 8.43
CA MET A 246 2.62 34.55 9.68
C MET A 246 4.13 34.59 9.41
N GLN A 247 4.91 35.27 10.27
CA GLN A 247 6.36 35.45 10.13
C GLN A 247 7.17 34.65 11.17
N LEU A 248 8.26 34.01 10.72
CA LEU A 248 9.32 33.39 11.54
C LEU A 248 10.72 33.62 10.91
N GLY A 249 11.62 34.39 11.55
CA GLY A 249 13.04 34.51 11.17
C GLY A 249 13.44 35.64 10.19
N ASN A 250 14.68 35.58 9.65
CA ASN A 250 15.43 36.73 9.07
C ASN A 250 15.61 36.76 7.53
N THR A 251 14.95 35.92 6.74
CA THR A 251 14.89 36.10 5.27
C THR A 251 13.49 35.81 4.79
N LEU A 252 12.72 36.87 4.53
CA LEU A 252 11.34 36.77 4.09
C LEU A 252 11.29 36.83 2.56
N LEU A 253 11.08 35.69 1.91
CA LEU A 253 10.51 35.62 0.57
C LEU A 253 9.07 35.14 0.76
N HIS A 254 8.11 36.06 0.69
CA HIS A 254 6.69 35.75 0.83
C HIS A 254 6.01 35.98 -0.50
N ILE A 255 5.51 34.91 -1.12
CA ILE A 255 4.84 34.97 -2.42
C ILE A 255 3.42 34.45 -2.20
N MET A 256 2.45 35.32 -2.44
CA MET A 256 1.02 35.00 -2.47
C MET A 256 0.62 34.76 -3.92
N GLY A 257 -0.31 33.85 -4.18
CA GLY A 257 -0.83 33.56 -5.54
C GLY A 257 -0.38 32.22 -6.12
N GLY A 258 -1.12 31.77 -7.14
CA GLY A 258 -0.97 30.44 -7.74
C GLY A 258 -1.79 29.36 -7.04
N TYR A 259 -1.97 28.22 -7.72
CA TYR A 259 -2.52 27.01 -7.09
C TYR A 259 -1.42 26.29 -6.31
N LEU A 260 -0.24 26.16 -6.92
CA LEU A 260 0.94 25.54 -6.32
C LEU A 260 2.20 26.24 -6.83
N LEU A 261 3.06 26.70 -5.93
CA LEU A 261 4.38 27.26 -6.28
C LEU A 261 5.48 26.24 -6.03
N ARG A 262 5.97 25.59 -7.09
CA ARG A 262 6.97 24.52 -7.05
C ARG A 262 8.38 25.01 -6.77
N SER A 263 8.77 26.18 -7.27
CA SER A 263 10.07 26.76 -6.90
C SER A 263 10.09 28.26 -7.09
N ALA A 264 10.99 28.91 -6.38
CA ALA A 264 11.29 30.32 -6.51
C ALA A 264 12.82 30.52 -6.46
N SER A 265 13.37 31.29 -7.40
CA SER A 265 14.80 31.60 -7.44
C SER A 265 15.02 33.05 -7.86
N ILE A 266 15.98 33.72 -7.24
CA ILE A 266 16.38 35.07 -7.63
C ILE A 266 17.66 34.98 -8.46
N GLY A 267 17.65 35.58 -9.64
CA GLY A 267 18.82 35.76 -10.50
C GLY A 267 18.89 37.22 -10.94
N GLY A 268 19.95 37.93 -10.54
CA GLY A 268 20.07 39.37 -10.82
C GLY A 268 18.92 40.18 -10.20
N ASP A 269 18.15 40.85 -11.05
CA ASP A 269 17.00 41.70 -10.68
C ASP A 269 15.64 40.99 -10.80
N THR A 270 15.62 39.68 -11.05
CA THR A 270 14.41 38.93 -11.38
C THR A 270 14.14 37.80 -10.39
N LEU A 271 12.91 37.71 -9.88
CA LEU A 271 12.38 36.53 -9.19
C LEU A 271 11.69 35.62 -10.21
N ALA A 272 12.23 34.43 -10.40
CA ALA A 272 11.62 33.40 -11.22
C ALA A 272 10.77 32.45 -10.37
N LEU A 273 9.50 32.35 -10.72
CA LEU A 273 8.52 31.45 -10.12
C LEU A 273 8.25 30.29 -11.07
N ILE A 274 8.18 29.07 -10.53
CA ILE A 274 7.71 27.89 -11.25
C ILE A 274 6.55 27.31 -10.44
N GLY A 275 5.45 26.97 -11.11
CA GLY A 275 4.26 26.49 -10.43
C GLY A 275 3.10 26.16 -11.35
N ASP A 276 1.96 25.85 -10.75
CA ASP A 276 0.72 25.48 -11.42
C ASP A 276 -0.38 26.51 -11.15
N LEU A 277 -1.28 26.64 -12.11
CA LEU A 277 -2.50 27.44 -12.01
C LEU A 277 -3.71 26.55 -12.23
N ASN A 278 -4.72 26.71 -11.39
CA ASN A 278 -6.07 26.14 -11.59
C ASN A 278 -7.13 27.23 -11.79
N ALA A 279 -6.71 28.50 -11.77
CA ALA A 279 -7.50 29.67 -12.06
C ALA A 279 -6.54 30.85 -12.32
N THR A 280 -7.05 31.91 -12.94
CA THR A 280 -6.34 33.20 -12.99
C THR A 280 -5.99 33.65 -11.58
N THR A 281 -4.76 34.11 -11.38
CA THR A 281 -4.25 34.42 -10.05
C THR A 281 -3.44 35.71 -10.05
N LEU A 282 -3.50 36.42 -8.92
CA LEU A 282 -2.64 37.54 -8.63
C LEU A 282 -1.47 37.04 -7.77
N PHE A 283 -0.24 37.29 -8.23
CA PHE A 283 0.96 37.11 -7.44
C PHE A 283 1.30 38.38 -6.68
N GLU A 284 1.57 38.27 -5.39
CA GLU A 284 2.19 39.35 -4.58
C GLU A 284 3.45 38.81 -3.90
N ALA A 285 4.60 39.38 -4.23
CA ALA A 285 5.91 38.93 -3.78
C ALA A 285 6.63 40.01 -2.95
N VAL A 286 6.93 39.67 -1.70
CA VAL A 286 7.86 40.40 -0.83
C VAL A 286 9.28 39.94 -1.17
N VAL A 287 10.10 40.83 -1.73
CA VAL A 287 11.44 40.53 -2.25
C VAL A 287 12.46 41.62 -1.86
N PRO A 288 13.78 41.34 -1.89
CA PRO A 288 14.81 42.37 -1.75
C PRO A 288 14.61 43.50 -2.77
N SER A 289 14.98 44.72 -2.40
CA SER A 289 14.81 45.93 -3.24
C SER A 289 15.54 45.87 -4.58
N THR A 290 16.58 45.03 -4.68
CA THR A 290 17.33 44.76 -5.92
C THR A 290 16.52 43.96 -6.95
N VAL A 291 15.46 43.26 -6.52
CA VAL A 291 14.55 42.54 -7.40
C VAL A 291 13.44 43.46 -7.88
N THR A 292 13.27 43.56 -9.18
CA THR A 292 12.31 44.47 -9.82
C THR A 292 11.37 43.76 -10.79
N LYS A 293 11.62 42.49 -11.13
CA LYS A 293 10.86 41.73 -12.14
C LYS A 293 10.38 40.39 -11.59
N LEU A 294 9.22 39.94 -12.07
CA LEU A 294 8.69 38.60 -11.85
C LEU A 294 8.62 37.82 -13.17
N THR A 295 8.92 36.52 -13.11
CA THR A 295 8.58 35.57 -14.18
C THR A 295 7.80 34.40 -13.59
N PHE A 296 6.91 33.79 -14.37
CA PHE A 296 6.20 32.57 -14.01
C PHE A 296 6.31 31.53 -15.14
N ASN A 297 6.82 30.34 -14.81
CA ASN A 297 7.13 29.26 -15.76
C ASN A 297 7.98 29.75 -16.96
N GLY A 298 8.96 30.61 -16.68
CA GLY A 298 9.87 31.19 -17.68
C GLY A 298 9.33 32.38 -18.46
N ALA A 299 8.02 32.68 -18.37
CA ALA A 299 7.43 33.85 -19.02
C ALA A 299 7.51 35.08 -18.10
N ALA A 300 7.88 36.23 -18.65
CA ALA A 300 7.83 37.51 -17.94
C ALA A 300 6.38 37.85 -17.53
N LEU A 301 6.24 38.43 -16.35
CA LEU A 301 4.98 38.98 -15.87
C LEU A 301 5.05 40.51 -15.83
N ASP A 302 3.95 41.15 -16.20
CA ASP A 302 3.78 42.59 -16.05
C ASP A 302 3.73 42.94 -14.56
N THR A 303 4.86 43.45 -14.07
CA THR A 303 5.10 43.63 -12.65
C THR A 303 4.89 45.09 -12.25
N THR A 304 4.08 45.31 -11.23
CA THR A 304 3.88 46.62 -10.60
C THR A 304 4.34 46.57 -9.14
N LYS A 305 4.46 47.73 -8.50
CA LYS A 305 4.77 47.82 -7.07
C LYS A 305 3.55 48.28 -6.28
N THR A 306 3.28 47.64 -5.15
CA THR A 306 2.35 48.19 -4.16
C THR A 306 2.93 49.46 -3.53
N PHE A 307 2.10 50.23 -2.83
CA PHE A 307 2.56 51.44 -2.13
C PHE A 307 3.60 51.14 -1.04
N TYR A 308 3.66 49.89 -0.55
CA TYR A 308 4.62 49.40 0.45
C TYR A 308 5.78 48.60 -0.18
N GLY A 309 5.90 48.59 -1.51
CA GLY A 309 7.10 48.13 -2.22
C GLY A 309 7.11 46.65 -2.64
N ASN A 310 6.02 45.90 -2.45
CA ASN A 310 5.92 44.51 -2.93
C ASN A 310 5.75 44.48 -4.44
N LEU A 311 6.29 43.45 -5.09
CA LEU A 311 6.03 43.20 -6.51
C LEU A 311 4.67 42.50 -6.67
N VAL A 312 3.84 42.99 -7.57
CA VAL A 312 2.52 42.41 -7.88
C VAL A 312 2.41 42.16 -9.37
N ALA A 313 1.92 40.99 -9.74
CA ALA A 313 1.68 40.63 -11.13
C ALA A 313 0.52 39.63 -11.25
N GLU A 314 -0.34 39.80 -12.25
CA GLU A 314 -1.39 38.83 -12.55
C GLU A 314 -0.92 37.83 -13.61
N ARG A 315 -1.39 36.59 -13.49
CA ARG A 315 -1.27 35.59 -14.55
C ARG A 315 -2.61 34.95 -14.83
N THR A 316 -3.10 35.14 -16.05
CA THR A 316 -4.27 34.44 -16.57
C THR A 316 -3.97 32.96 -16.73
N ALA A 317 -4.84 32.11 -16.19
CA ALA A 317 -4.76 30.68 -16.45
C ALA A 317 -5.41 30.38 -17.80
N ASN A 318 -4.69 29.66 -18.66
CA ASN A 318 -5.27 29.06 -19.86
C ASN A 318 -5.49 27.58 -19.55
N LEU A 319 -6.71 27.22 -19.14
CA LEU A 319 -7.09 25.85 -18.84
C LEU A 319 -7.76 25.26 -20.08
N PRO A 320 -7.12 24.30 -20.77
CA PRO A 320 -7.72 23.69 -21.95
C PRO A 320 -8.94 22.86 -21.54
N ASP A 321 -9.93 22.80 -22.42
CA ASP A 321 -10.97 21.78 -22.34
C ASP A 321 -10.33 20.40 -22.49
N ALA A 322 -10.71 19.46 -21.64
CA ALA A 322 -10.22 18.08 -21.65
C ALA A 322 -11.39 17.13 -21.95
N PRO A 323 -11.86 17.04 -23.21
CA PRO A 323 -12.97 16.16 -23.55
C PRO A 323 -12.59 14.70 -23.30
N LEU A 324 -13.38 14.02 -22.48
CA LEU A 324 -13.22 12.59 -22.22
C LEU A 324 -14.16 11.79 -23.14
N PRO A 325 -13.74 10.59 -23.58
CA PRO A 325 -14.60 9.73 -24.39
C PRO A 325 -15.79 9.22 -23.58
N ASP A 326 -16.96 9.17 -24.21
CA ASP A 326 -18.15 8.56 -23.63
C ASP A 326 -18.03 7.03 -23.70
N LEU A 327 -17.74 6.40 -22.55
CA LEU A 327 -17.58 4.95 -22.43
C LEU A 327 -18.81 4.16 -22.88
N SER A 328 -20.02 4.75 -22.80
CA SER A 328 -21.27 4.10 -23.20
C SER A 328 -21.44 4.02 -24.72
N SER A 329 -20.77 4.92 -25.46
CA SER A 329 -20.76 4.97 -26.92
C SER A 329 -19.80 3.96 -27.56
N LEU A 330 -18.88 3.39 -26.75
CA LEU A 330 -17.84 2.49 -27.23
C LEU A 330 -18.40 1.10 -27.61
N ILE A 331 -17.79 0.48 -28.62
CA ILE A 331 -18.10 -0.87 -29.06
C ILE A 331 -17.27 -1.86 -28.24
N TRP A 332 -17.86 -2.34 -27.15
CA TRP A 332 -17.26 -3.33 -26.26
C TRP A 332 -17.31 -4.74 -26.87
N LYS A 333 -16.27 -5.51 -26.57
CA LYS A 333 -16.13 -6.94 -26.85
C LYS A 333 -16.27 -7.74 -25.56
N THR A 334 -16.78 -8.96 -25.65
CA THR A 334 -16.94 -9.84 -24.49
C THR A 334 -16.53 -11.27 -24.79
N ALA A 335 -16.03 -11.97 -23.78
CA ALA A 335 -15.80 -13.41 -23.83
C ALA A 335 -16.09 -14.06 -22.46
N ASP A 336 -16.45 -15.34 -22.49
CA ASP A 336 -16.65 -16.16 -21.29
C ASP A 336 -15.32 -16.35 -20.54
N SER A 337 -15.31 -16.00 -19.27
CA SER A 337 -14.15 -16.09 -18.37
C SER A 337 -14.35 -17.12 -17.26
N LEU A 338 -15.35 -18.01 -17.41
CA LEU A 338 -15.53 -19.19 -16.57
C LEU A 338 -15.78 -20.47 -17.40
N PRO A 339 -14.94 -20.81 -18.40
CA PRO A 339 -15.12 -22.01 -19.20
C PRO A 339 -15.05 -23.32 -18.39
N GLU A 340 -14.55 -23.28 -17.16
CA GLU A 340 -14.38 -24.41 -16.23
C GLU A 340 -15.69 -25.09 -15.82
N ILE A 341 -16.84 -24.43 -16.01
CA ILE A 341 -18.15 -25.05 -15.73
C ILE A 341 -18.56 -26.02 -16.84
N ASN A 342 -17.93 -25.97 -18.02
CA ASN A 342 -18.24 -26.91 -19.09
C ASN A 342 -17.66 -28.30 -18.78
N ILE A 343 -18.48 -29.35 -18.84
CA ILE A 343 -18.05 -30.75 -18.61
C ILE A 343 -16.93 -31.21 -19.56
N ASN A 344 -16.78 -30.58 -20.72
CA ASN A 344 -15.72 -30.88 -21.69
C ASN A 344 -14.45 -30.02 -21.49
N TYR A 345 -14.43 -29.13 -20.49
CA TYR A 345 -13.25 -28.33 -20.18
C TYR A 345 -12.12 -29.23 -19.70
N SER A 346 -10.91 -29.02 -20.23
CA SER A 346 -9.73 -29.77 -19.80
C SER A 346 -8.96 -29.01 -18.72
N ASP A 347 -8.98 -29.55 -17.51
CA ASP A 347 -8.19 -29.10 -16.36
C ASP A 347 -6.88 -29.92 -16.20
N ALA A 348 -6.41 -30.58 -17.27
CA ALA A 348 -5.24 -31.46 -17.21
C ALA A 348 -3.95 -30.74 -16.80
N ALA A 349 -3.84 -29.45 -17.13
CA ALA A 349 -2.69 -28.61 -16.81
C ALA A 349 -2.75 -27.96 -15.41
N TRP A 350 -3.84 -28.16 -14.66
CA TRP A 350 -4.03 -27.50 -13.37
C TRP A 350 -3.22 -28.16 -12.26
N THR A 351 -2.95 -27.40 -11.21
CA THR A 351 -2.25 -27.90 -10.03
C THR A 351 -3.15 -28.88 -9.29
N VAL A 352 -2.68 -30.12 -9.15
CA VAL A 352 -3.38 -31.16 -8.39
C VAL A 352 -3.15 -30.92 -6.90
N ALA A 353 -4.23 -30.81 -6.13
CA ALA A 353 -4.19 -30.64 -4.69
C ALA A 353 -3.93 -31.98 -3.98
N ASN A 354 -2.66 -32.33 -3.83
CA ASN A 354 -2.21 -33.63 -3.33
C ASN A 354 -1.42 -33.55 -2.01
N HIS A 355 -1.30 -32.37 -1.39
CA HIS A 355 -0.60 -32.22 -0.13
C HIS A 355 -1.44 -32.84 1.00
N ILE A 356 -0.90 -33.82 1.72
CA ILE A 356 -1.61 -34.52 2.82
C ILE A 356 -1.43 -33.87 4.19
N SER A 357 -0.59 -32.85 4.28
CA SER A 357 -0.32 -32.11 5.51
C SER A 357 0.01 -30.66 5.20
N THR A 358 -0.22 -29.79 6.17
CA THR A 358 0.12 -28.37 6.08
C THR A 358 0.82 -27.93 7.36
N ILE A 359 1.71 -26.96 7.20
CA ILE A 359 2.45 -26.32 8.30
C ILE A 359 1.67 -25.10 8.83
N ASN A 360 0.49 -24.82 8.27
CA ASN A 360 -0.37 -23.73 8.70
C ASN A 360 -0.69 -23.86 10.21
N PRO A 361 -0.20 -22.96 11.08
CA PRO A 361 -0.04 -23.20 12.51
C PRO A 361 -1.33 -23.08 13.34
N ILE A 362 -2.47 -22.95 12.67
CA ILE A 362 -3.75 -22.59 13.29
C ILE A 362 -4.58 -23.80 13.74
N ASN A 363 -4.01 -25.02 13.73
CA ASN A 363 -4.71 -26.26 14.10
C ASN A 363 -6.07 -26.45 13.41
N LEU A 364 -6.27 -25.83 12.24
CA LEU A 364 -7.26 -26.27 11.28
C LEU A 364 -6.68 -27.53 10.63
N ASN A 365 -6.65 -28.64 11.38
CA ASN A 365 -6.37 -29.93 10.78
C ASN A 365 -7.29 -30.05 9.57
N PRO A 366 -6.76 -30.27 8.36
CA PRO A 366 -7.61 -30.40 7.20
C PRO A 366 -8.60 -31.51 7.51
N SER A 367 -9.89 -31.17 7.55
CA SER A 367 -10.96 -32.15 7.70
C SER A 367 -11.15 -32.96 6.41
N THR A 368 -10.49 -32.51 5.35
CA THR A 368 -10.33 -33.14 4.06
C THR A 368 -9.12 -34.07 4.06
N SER A 369 -9.13 -35.08 3.17
CA SER A 369 -8.01 -36.02 3.00
C SER A 369 -6.73 -35.38 2.43
N VAL A 370 -6.87 -34.21 1.82
CA VAL A 370 -5.78 -33.38 1.29
C VAL A 370 -5.99 -31.93 1.68
N VAL A 371 -4.93 -31.14 1.72
CA VAL A 371 -4.95 -29.71 1.99
C VAL A 371 -5.54 -28.99 0.79
N LEU A 372 -6.65 -28.26 1.01
CA LEU A 372 -7.30 -27.43 -0.01
C LEU A 372 -7.10 -25.95 0.27
N TYR A 373 -5.86 -25.55 0.58
CA TYR A 373 -5.46 -24.18 0.85
C TYR A 373 -4.57 -23.69 -0.27
N ALA A 374 -5.00 -22.66 -1.00
CA ALA A 374 -4.34 -22.16 -2.21
C ALA A 374 -2.89 -21.74 -1.98
N GLY A 375 -2.59 -21.18 -0.80
CA GLY A 375 -1.23 -20.79 -0.42
C GLY A 375 -0.26 -21.98 -0.42
N ASN A 376 -0.71 -23.19 -0.06
CA ASN A 376 0.12 -24.40 -0.12
C ASN A 376 0.49 -24.82 -1.55
N TYR A 377 -0.13 -24.22 -2.57
CA TYR A 377 0.11 -24.46 -3.99
C TYR A 377 0.62 -23.20 -4.70
N SER A 378 1.23 -22.27 -3.96
CA SER A 378 1.85 -21.04 -4.46
C SER A 378 0.88 -20.01 -5.06
N TYR A 379 -0.40 -20.05 -4.69
CA TYR A 379 -1.40 -19.06 -5.09
C TYR A 379 -1.75 -18.13 -3.93
N HIS A 380 -1.52 -16.83 -4.13
CA HIS A 380 -1.50 -15.82 -3.07
C HIS A 380 -2.27 -14.55 -3.38
N THR A 381 -2.86 -14.43 -4.57
CA THR A 381 -3.63 -13.25 -4.96
C THR A 381 -4.84 -13.59 -5.84
N GLY A 382 -5.85 -12.72 -5.76
CA GLY A 382 -7.03 -12.71 -6.62
C GLY A 382 -7.91 -13.96 -6.53
N ASN A 383 -8.77 -14.15 -7.52
CA ASN A 383 -9.72 -15.25 -7.52
C ASN A 383 -9.03 -16.62 -7.57
N LEU A 384 -9.67 -17.62 -6.99
CA LEU A 384 -9.26 -19.02 -7.02
C LEU A 384 -10.37 -19.83 -7.67
N VAL A 385 -10.00 -20.82 -8.48
CA VAL A 385 -10.95 -21.78 -9.01
C VAL A 385 -10.53 -23.18 -8.56
N TRP A 386 -11.45 -23.85 -7.88
CA TRP A 386 -11.31 -25.25 -7.47
C TRP A 386 -12.21 -26.11 -8.33
N CYS A 387 -11.67 -27.19 -8.89
CA CYS A 387 -12.41 -28.14 -9.69
C CYS A 387 -12.16 -29.56 -9.19
N SER A 388 -13.21 -30.38 -9.21
CA SER A 388 -13.06 -31.82 -9.01
C SER A 388 -14.10 -32.60 -9.80
N HIS A 389 -13.68 -33.72 -10.34
CA HIS A 389 -14.55 -34.66 -11.03
C HIS A 389 -15.03 -35.73 -10.05
N PHE A 390 -16.23 -36.25 -10.27
CA PHE A 390 -16.77 -37.35 -9.48
C PHE A 390 -17.83 -38.12 -10.27
N ILE A 391 -18.10 -39.35 -9.83
CA ILE A 391 -19.16 -40.20 -10.38
C ILE A 391 -20.26 -40.32 -9.34
N LEU A 392 -21.50 -40.03 -9.73
CA LEU A 392 -22.65 -40.15 -8.84
C LEU A 392 -22.90 -41.60 -8.42
N THR A 393 -23.06 -41.81 -7.12
CA THR A 393 -23.54 -43.10 -6.59
C THR A 393 -25.07 -43.22 -6.69
N GLY A 394 -25.77 -42.10 -6.88
CA GLY A 394 -27.22 -42.01 -7.05
C GLY A 394 -27.98 -41.62 -5.79
N SER A 395 -27.27 -41.43 -4.66
CA SER A 395 -27.86 -40.97 -3.40
C SER A 395 -27.51 -39.52 -3.06
N GLU A 396 -26.61 -38.89 -3.82
CA GLU A 396 -26.22 -37.50 -3.64
C GLU A 396 -27.39 -36.56 -3.97
N THR A 397 -27.69 -35.63 -3.06
CA THR A 397 -28.77 -34.65 -3.17
C THR A 397 -28.27 -33.20 -3.15
N GLY A 398 -26.99 -33.01 -2.87
CA GLY A 398 -26.37 -31.70 -2.76
C GLY A 398 -24.92 -31.77 -2.34
N PHE A 399 -24.32 -30.60 -2.17
CA PHE A 399 -22.95 -30.41 -1.78
C PHE A 399 -22.84 -29.33 -0.70
N THR A 400 -22.09 -29.62 0.35
CA THR A 400 -21.76 -28.68 1.41
C THR A 400 -20.30 -28.32 1.35
N ALA A 401 -20.01 -27.02 1.38
CA ALA A 401 -18.65 -26.48 1.43
C ALA A 401 -18.50 -25.50 2.57
N ARG A 402 -17.42 -25.64 3.35
CA ARG A 402 -16.96 -24.66 4.31
C ARG A 402 -15.69 -24.01 3.77
N ILE A 403 -15.74 -22.72 3.50
CA ILE A 403 -14.66 -21.98 2.83
C ILE A 403 -14.20 -20.84 3.72
N TRP A 404 -12.89 -20.64 3.77
CA TRP A 404 -12.27 -19.44 4.34
C TRP A 404 -11.74 -18.55 3.22
N GLY A 405 -12.13 -17.28 3.24
CA GLY A 405 -11.69 -16.27 2.28
C GLY A 405 -11.43 -14.90 2.90
N GLU A 406 -11.51 -14.76 4.22
CA GLU A 406 -11.39 -13.47 4.93
C GLU A 406 -12.60 -12.54 4.72
N ASN A 407 -12.65 -11.46 5.50
CA ASN A 407 -13.71 -10.48 5.53
C ASN A 407 -14.25 -10.15 4.13
N ALA A 408 -15.58 -10.23 3.97
CA ALA A 408 -16.31 -9.88 2.75
C ALA A 408 -15.97 -10.74 1.51
N PHE A 409 -15.30 -11.89 1.68
CA PHE A 409 -15.13 -12.84 0.58
C PHE A 409 -16.45 -13.38 0.05
N ALA A 410 -16.42 -13.84 -1.19
CA ALA A 410 -17.54 -14.46 -1.87
C ALA A 410 -17.10 -15.78 -2.52
N TYR A 411 -18.04 -16.67 -2.76
CA TYR A 411 -17.80 -17.83 -3.62
C TYR A 411 -19.10 -18.31 -4.27
N SER A 412 -18.96 -18.94 -5.42
CA SER A 412 -20.06 -19.48 -6.21
C SER A 412 -19.74 -20.90 -6.64
N LEU A 413 -20.76 -21.75 -6.72
CA LEU A 413 -20.61 -23.16 -7.07
C LEU A 413 -21.47 -23.53 -8.28
N TRP A 414 -20.91 -24.39 -9.11
CA TRP A 414 -21.59 -25.01 -10.24
C TRP A 414 -21.38 -26.52 -10.22
N LEU A 415 -22.42 -27.24 -10.61
CA LEU A 415 -22.36 -28.64 -11.00
C LEU A 415 -22.50 -28.68 -12.52
N ASP A 416 -21.43 -29.06 -13.22
CA ASP A 416 -21.29 -28.82 -14.66
C ASP A 416 -21.63 -27.34 -14.96
N ASP A 417 -22.47 -27.07 -15.95
CA ASP A 417 -22.93 -25.71 -16.31
C ASP A 417 -24.10 -25.21 -15.45
N THR A 418 -24.58 -26.01 -14.50
CA THR A 418 -25.72 -25.67 -13.65
C THR A 418 -25.25 -24.95 -12.39
N PHE A 419 -25.65 -23.69 -12.26
CA PHE A 419 -25.44 -22.91 -11.04
C PHE A 419 -26.23 -23.50 -9.86
N ILE A 420 -25.54 -23.81 -8.76
CA ILE A 420 -26.18 -24.41 -7.56
C ILE A 420 -26.23 -23.49 -6.35
N GLY A 421 -25.43 -22.42 -6.31
CA GLY A 421 -25.53 -21.40 -5.26
C GLY A 421 -24.31 -20.49 -5.12
N SER A 422 -24.49 -19.37 -4.41
CA SER A 422 -23.43 -18.40 -4.09
C SER A 422 -23.55 -17.87 -2.68
N TRP A 423 -22.41 -17.68 -2.03
CA TRP A 423 -22.24 -16.77 -0.92
C TRP A 423 -21.77 -15.42 -1.47
N ALA A 424 -22.59 -14.38 -1.34
CA ALA A 424 -22.29 -13.05 -1.88
C ALA A 424 -21.34 -12.21 -1.01
N GLY A 425 -20.97 -12.72 0.18
CA GLY A 425 -20.14 -11.98 1.13
C GLY A 425 -20.92 -11.10 2.09
N VAL A 426 -20.44 -11.03 3.34
CA VAL A 426 -20.93 -10.12 4.38
C VAL A 426 -19.72 -9.55 5.11
N ALA A 427 -19.73 -8.23 5.32
CA ALA A 427 -18.69 -7.57 6.11
C ALA A 427 -18.63 -8.15 7.54
N GLY A 428 -17.42 -8.38 8.03
CA GLY A 428 -17.10 -9.04 9.30
C GLY A 428 -17.08 -10.56 9.26
N GLN A 429 -17.42 -11.22 8.14
CA GLN A 429 -17.39 -12.68 8.03
C GLN A 429 -16.24 -13.16 7.12
N GLY A 430 -15.31 -13.91 7.69
CA GLY A 430 -14.14 -14.47 6.97
C GLY A 430 -14.25 -15.94 6.57
N GLU A 431 -15.31 -16.59 7.01
CA GLU A 431 -15.59 -18.00 6.79
C GLU A 431 -17.08 -18.19 6.60
N HIS A 432 -17.47 -19.11 5.72
CA HIS A 432 -18.88 -19.42 5.50
C HIS A 432 -19.06 -20.91 5.13
N THR A 433 -20.14 -21.50 5.62
CA THR A 433 -20.57 -22.86 5.25
C THR A 433 -21.91 -22.79 4.54
N MET A 434 -22.00 -23.40 3.36
CA MET A 434 -23.24 -23.46 2.58
C MET A 434 -23.52 -24.89 2.11
N THR A 435 -24.78 -25.31 2.20
CA THR A 435 -25.29 -26.53 1.58
C THR A 435 -26.15 -26.16 0.39
N ASN A 436 -25.77 -26.62 -0.81
CA ASN A 436 -26.48 -26.37 -2.06
C ASN A 436 -27.07 -27.67 -2.60
N LYS A 437 -28.33 -27.63 -3.04
CA LYS A 437 -28.98 -28.81 -3.60
C LYS A 437 -28.54 -29.02 -5.05
N PHE A 438 -28.37 -30.29 -5.42
CA PHE A 438 -28.18 -30.66 -6.81
C PHE A 438 -29.50 -30.59 -7.58
N PRO A 439 -29.45 -30.38 -8.91
CA PRO A 439 -30.64 -30.45 -9.76
C PRO A 439 -31.26 -31.86 -9.71
N ASN A 440 -32.57 -31.92 -9.91
CA ASN A 440 -33.28 -33.21 -10.00
C ASN A 440 -32.91 -33.96 -11.28
N GLY A 441 -33.01 -35.29 -11.26
CA GLY A 441 -32.89 -36.12 -12.47
C GLY A 441 -31.46 -36.48 -12.88
N LEU A 442 -30.48 -36.24 -12.01
CA LEU A 442 -29.13 -36.76 -12.19
C LEU A 442 -29.14 -38.29 -12.19
N LYS A 443 -28.33 -38.89 -13.05
CA LYS A 443 -28.32 -40.35 -13.26
C LYS A 443 -27.22 -40.99 -12.43
N GLN A 444 -27.53 -42.10 -11.77
CA GLN A 444 -26.48 -42.92 -11.15
C GLN A 444 -25.43 -43.31 -12.19
N GLY A 445 -24.16 -43.17 -11.83
CA GLY A 445 -23.02 -43.52 -12.70
C GLY A 445 -22.64 -42.45 -13.73
N SER A 446 -23.34 -41.31 -13.83
CA SER A 446 -22.86 -40.20 -14.66
C SER A 446 -21.69 -39.48 -13.99
N SER A 447 -20.76 -39.01 -14.84
CA SER A 447 -19.62 -38.19 -14.45
C SER A 447 -20.02 -36.73 -14.43
N HIS A 448 -19.54 -36.00 -13.42
CA HIS A 448 -19.81 -34.58 -13.23
C HIS A 448 -18.55 -33.85 -12.80
N ILE A 449 -18.51 -32.55 -13.09
CA ILE A 449 -17.53 -31.62 -12.55
C ILE A 449 -18.19 -30.70 -11.53
N LEU A 450 -17.53 -30.54 -10.39
CA LEU A 450 -17.89 -29.52 -9.41
C LEU A 450 -16.87 -28.39 -9.47
N THR A 451 -17.33 -27.19 -9.78
CA THR A 451 -16.50 -25.98 -9.91
C THR A 451 -16.87 -24.98 -8.83
N ILE A 452 -15.87 -24.51 -8.09
CA ILE A 452 -16.00 -23.49 -7.05
C ILE A 452 -15.12 -22.31 -7.44
N LEU A 453 -15.75 -21.18 -7.78
CA LEU A 453 -15.08 -19.91 -7.95
C LEU A 453 -15.09 -19.20 -6.60
N GLN A 454 -13.92 -18.97 -6.03
CA GLN A 454 -13.73 -18.26 -4.77
C GLN A 454 -13.06 -16.92 -5.03
N ASP A 455 -13.57 -15.88 -4.40
CA ASP A 455 -12.88 -14.61 -4.22
C ASP A 455 -12.27 -14.53 -2.81
N TYR A 456 -11.26 -13.67 -2.64
CA TYR A 456 -10.76 -13.22 -1.35
C TYR A 456 -9.98 -11.92 -1.49
N LEU A 457 -10.00 -11.08 -0.45
CA LEU A 457 -9.55 -9.68 -0.55
C LEU A 457 -8.10 -9.45 -0.10
N GLY A 458 -7.28 -10.50 -0.08
CA GLY A 458 -5.92 -10.52 0.46
C GLY A 458 -5.81 -11.31 1.77
N TYR A 459 -4.65 -11.24 2.43
CA TYR A 459 -4.33 -11.85 3.72
C TYR A 459 -4.54 -10.88 4.88
N GLU A 460 -4.96 -11.40 6.02
CA GLU A 460 -5.14 -10.67 7.27
C GLU A 460 -3.82 -9.99 7.68
N GLU A 461 -3.92 -8.82 8.28
CA GLU A 461 -2.82 -8.22 9.03
C GLU A 461 -2.51 -9.06 10.27
N SER A 462 -1.26 -9.07 10.74
CA SER A 462 -0.85 -9.89 11.88
C SER A 462 -0.43 -9.04 13.06
N GLU A 463 -1.14 -9.17 14.18
CA GLU A 463 -0.59 -8.83 15.49
C GLU A 463 0.71 -9.61 15.77
N ALA A 464 1.48 -9.13 16.75
CA ALA A 464 2.72 -9.78 17.14
C ALA A 464 2.43 -11.19 17.64
N SER A 465 3.10 -12.20 17.06
CA SER A 465 2.99 -13.58 17.52
C SER A 465 1.57 -14.18 17.49
N SER A 466 0.71 -13.75 16.54
CA SER A 466 -0.65 -14.29 16.39
C SER A 466 -0.81 -15.25 15.20
N ASN A 467 0.04 -15.15 14.16
CA ASN A 467 -0.03 -15.93 12.92
C ASN A 467 -1.37 -15.83 12.15
N VAL A 468 -2.23 -14.84 12.46
CA VAL A 468 -3.54 -14.71 11.78
C VAL A 468 -3.42 -14.48 10.28
N PHE A 469 -2.35 -13.85 9.80
CA PHE A 469 -2.08 -13.72 8.34
C PHE A 469 -1.92 -15.06 7.62
N LYS A 470 -1.70 -16.14 8.37
CA LYS A 470 -1.57 -17.50 7.82
C LYS A 470 -2.92 -18.18 7.64
N TYR A 471 -4.04 -17.54 7.99
CA TYR A 471 -5.36 -18.10 7.70
C TYR A 471 -5.46 -18.46 6.21
N PRO A 472 -6.01 -19.65 5.90
CA PRO A 472 -5.96 -20.17 4.54
C PRO A 472 -6.87 -19.38 3.61
N ARG A 473 -6.69 -19.60 2.31
CA ARG A 473 -7.67 -19.28 1.28
C ARG A 473 -8.03 -20.58 0.60
N GLY A 474 -9.27 -21.01 0.73
CA GLY A 474 -9.71 -22.30 0.19
C GLY A 474 -10.73 -23.02 1.06
N LEU A 475 -10.87 -24.32 0.80
CA LEU A 475 -11.86 -25.18 1.45
C LEU A 475 -11.31 -25.73 2.77
N LEU A 476 -12.04 -25.51 3.86
CA LEU A 476 -11.76 -26.13 5.16
C LEU A 476 -12.35 -27.53 5.28
N SER A 477 -13.53 -27.74 4.70
CA SER A 477 -14.27 -29.01 4.66
C SER A 477 -15.23 -29.05 3.48
N TYR A 478 -15.60 -30.25 3.05
CA TYR A 478 -16.73 -30.46 2.16
C TYR A 478 -17.42 -31.81 2.40
N SER A 479 -18.68 -31.94 1.99
CA SER A 479 -19.44 -33.20 2.00
C SER A 479 -20.44 -33.28 0.85
N PHE A 480 -20.75 -34.50 0.42
CA PHE A 480 -21.86 -34.80 -0.48
C PHE A 480 -23.08 -35.22 0.35
N GLU A 481 -24.17 -34.49 0.22
CA GLU A 481 -25.37 -34.70 1.03
C GLU A 481 -26.11 -35.96 0.56
N GLY A 482 -26.37 -36.90 1.48
CA GLY A 482 -26.98 -38.20 1.15
C GLY A 482 -26.03 -39.23 0.53
N GLY A 483 -24.81 -38.83 0.17
CA GLY A 483 -23.77 -39.68 -0.43
C GLY A 483 -22.68 -40.08 0.55
N ASN A 484 -22.93 -41.07 1.42
CA ASN A 484 -21.87 -41.65 2.25
C ASN A 484 -20.95 -42.53 1.37
N GLY A 485 -19.94 -41.94 0.73
CA GLY A 485 -18.94 -42.68 -0.06
C GLY A 485 -18.81 -42.28 -1.53
N THR A 486 -19.32 -41.11 -1.93
CA THR A 486 -19.06 -40.53 -3.25
C THR A 486 -17.56 -40.50 -3.51
N LYS A 487 -17.12 -41.12 -4.61
CA LYS A 487 -15.71 -41.11 -5.02
C LYS A 487 -15.45 -39.85 -5.82
N VAL A 488 -14.54 -39.05 -5.30
CA VAL A 488 -14.14 -37.76 -5.84
C VAL A 488 -12.70 -37.89 -6.32
N ASP A 489 -12.43 -37.46 -7.54
CA ASP A 489 -11.07 -37.36 -8.05
C ASP A 489 -10.26 -36.37 -7.21
N PRO A 490 -8.91 -36.37 -7.29
CA PRO A 490 -8.12 -35.35 -6.63
C PRO A 490 -8.58 -33.95 -7.08
N TRP A 491 -8.89 -33.11 -6.09
CA TRP A 491 -9.17 -31.70 -6.34
C TRP A 491 -8.02 -31.05 -7.10
N LYS A 492 -8.36 -30.11 -7.97
CA LYS A 492 -7.41 -29.25 -8.66
C LYS A 492 -7.70 -27.81 -8.35
N VAL A 493 -6.68 -26.97 -8.38
CA VAL A 493 -6.78 -25.55 -8.13
C VAL A 493 -5.95 -24.76 -9.12
N THR A 494 -6.47 -23.59 -9.47
CA THR A 494 -5.70 -22.52 -10.09
C THR A 494 -5.97 -21.20 -9.37
N GLY A 495 -4.90 -20.44 -9.13
CA GLY A 495 -4.95 -19.00 -8.91
C GLY A 495 -4.34 -18.30 -10.12
N ASN A 496 -3.57 -17.25 -9.88
CA ASN A 496 -2.80 -16.56 -10.91
C ASN A 496 -1.87 -17.52 -11.67
N LEU A 497 -1.75 -17.34 -13.00
CA LEU A 497 -0.95 -18.23 -13.82
C LEU A 497 0.52 -18.21 -13.36
N GLY A 498 1.09 -19.39 -13.11
CA GLY A 498 2.47 -19.54 -12.64
C GLY A 498 2.68 -19.38 -11.13
N GLY A 499 1.65 -18.99 -10.36
CA GLY A 499 1.72 -18.83 -8.91
C GLY A 499 2.80 -17.83 -8.50
N GLU A 500 3.80 -18.27 -7.73
CA GLU A 500 4.96 -17.45 -7.34
C GLU A 500 5.91 -17.11 -8.51
N ASN A 501 5.71 -17.67 -9.72
CA ASN A 501 6.43 -17.25 -10.93
C ASN A 501 5.50 -16.38 -11.79
N LEU A 502 5.73 -15.07 -11.79
CA LEU A 502 4.70 -14.06 -12.11
C LEU A 502 5.14 -12.99 -13.11
N ASP A 503 4.18 -12.16 -13.55
CA ASP A 503 4.42 -10.96 -14.37
C ASP A 503 5.38 -10.00 -13.65
N LYS A 504 6.63 -9.97 -14.13
CA LYS A 504 7.69 -9.11 -13.59
C LYS A 504 7.43 -7.62 -13.82
N THR A 505 6.58 -7.27 -14.77
CA THR A 505 6.29 -5.89 -15.15
C THR A 505 5.27 -5.25 -14.22
N ARG A 506 4.18 -5.96 -13.91
CA ARG A 506 3.05 -5.45 -13.10
C ARG A 506 3.08 -5.93 -11.65
N GLY A 507 3.79 -7.02 -11.40
CA GLY A 507 4.03 -7.51 -10.06
C GLY A 507 3.12 -8.65 -9.62
N PRO A 508 3.36 -9.14 -8.39
CA PRO A 508 2.89 -10.44 -7.93
C PRO A 508 1.43 -10.49 -7.50
N LEU A 509 0.78 -9.33 -7.41
CA LEU A 509 -0.58 -9.18 -6.87
C LEU A 509 -1.56 -8.62 -7.91
N ASN A 510 -1.14 -8.49 -9.17
CA ASN A 510 -1.94 -7.82 -10.20
C ASN A 510 -2.99 -8.73 -10.84
N GLU A 511 -2.70 -10.02 -10.94
CA GLU A 511 -3.53 -11.00 -11.64
C GLU A 511 -4.03 -12.03 -10.64
N GLY A 512 -5.32 -12.33 -10.69
CA GLY A 512 -5.94 -13.47 -10.03
C GLY A 512 -6.06 -14.70 -10.93
N GLY A 513 -6.88 -15.64 -10.51
CA GLY A 513 -7.10 -16.91 -11.18
C GLY A 513 -8.31 -16.96 -12.09
N LEU A 514 -8.93 -15.85 -12.51
CA LEU A 514 -9.97 -15.92 -13.55
C LEU A 514 -9.39 -16.34 -14.89
N TYR A 515 -10.17 -17.03 -15.74
CA TYR A 515 -9.67 -17.49 -17.03
C TYR A 515 -9.09 -16.34 -17.88
N ALA A 516 -9.79 -15.20 -17.95
CA ALA A 516 -9.32 -14.01 -18.65
C ALA A 516 -7.95 -13.50 -18.16
N GLU A 517 -7.71 -13.55 -16.85
CA GLU A 517 -6.44 -13.14 -16.27
C GLU A 517 -5.33 -14.13 -16.62
N ARG A 518 -5.60 -15.44 -16.48
CA ARG A 518 -4.64 -16.50 -16.83
C ARG A 518 -4.29 -16.51 -18.32
N GLN A 519 -5.20 -16.07 -19.18
CA GLN A 519 -4.95 -15.94 -20.63
C GLN A 519 -4.35 -14.58 -21.03
N GLY A 520 -4.20 -13.63 -20.10
CA GLY A 520 -3.66 -12.30 -20.39
C GLY A 520 -4.60 -11.39 -21.19
N TRP A 521 -5.92 -11.62 -21.15
CA TRP A 521 -6.92 -10.82 -21.89
C TRP A 521 -6.97 -9.36 -21.45
N HIS A 522 -6.52 -9.08 -20.23
CA HIS A 522 -6.39 -7.73 -19.67
C HIS A 522 -5.22 -6.94 -20.26
N LEU A 523 -4.26 -7.61 -20.91
CA LEU A 523 -3.05 -6.97 -21.41
C LEU A 523 -3.34 -6.09 -22.63
N PRO A 524 -2.70 -4.91 -22.76
CA PRO A 524 -2.75 -4.14 -24.00
C PRO A 524 -2.28 -4.97 -25.20
N GLY A 525 -2.93 -4.83 -26.35
CA GLY A 525 -2.57 -5.53 -27.59
C GLY A 525 -3.06 -6.99 -27.72
N PHE A 526 -3.75 -7.55 -26.72
CA PHE A 526 -4.47 -8.82 -26.90
C PHE A 526 -5.45 -8.75 -28.08
N ASP A 527 -5.46 -9.79 -28.93
CA ASP A 527 -6.31 -9.91 -30.10
C ASP A 527 -7.70 -10.44 -29.73
N ASP A 528 -8.67 -9.53 -29.68
CA ASP A 528 -10.08 -9.80 -29.39
C ASP A 528 -10.96 -9.73 -30.67
N THR A 529 -10.37 -9.81 -31.87
CA THR A 529 -11.12 -9.65 -33.13
C THR A 529 -12.23 -10.69 -33.31
N ALA A 530 -12.01 -11.91 -32.82
CA ALA A 530 -12.98 -13.00 -32.85
C ALA A 530 -14.11 -12.89 -31.80
N TRP A 531 -14.02 -11.94 -30.87
CA TRP A 531 -14.99 -11.83 -29.78
C TRP A 531 -16.29 -11.15 -30.24
N PRO A 532 -17.45 -11.62 -29.74
CA PRO A 532 -18.73 -10.94 -29.95
C PRO A 532 -18.74 -9.55 -29.31
N ALA A 533 -19.57 -8.65 -29.88
CA ALA A 533 -19.80 -7.34 -29.29
C ALA A 533 -20.92 -7.40 -28.25
N SER A 534 -20.68 -6.82 -27.07
CA SER A 534 -21.66 -6.70 -25.97
C SER A 534 -21.16 -5.68 -24.95
N LYS A 535 -22.07 -4.94 -24.31
CA LYS A 535 -21.70 -3.91 -23.34
C LYS A 535 -21.71 -4.44 -21.91
N PRO A 536 -20.78 -3.99 -21.05
CA PRO A 536 -20.84 -4.27 -19.62
C PRO A 536 -22.17 -3.87 -18.96
N THR A 537 -22.82 -2.82 -19.47
CA THR A 537 -24.12 -2.35 -18.99
C THR A 537 -25.29 -3.29 -19.30
N ASP A 538 -25.13 -4.15 -20.31
CA ASP A 538 -26.14 -5.17 -20.64
C ASP A 538 -26.02 -6.36 -19.66
N GLY A 539 -24.82 -6.59 -19.13
CA GLY A 539 -24.54 -7.63 -18.14
C GLY A 539 -24.70 -9.05 -18.70
N ILE A 540 -24.97 -10.01 -17.81
CA ILE A 540 -25.25 -11.41 -18.14
C ILE A 540 -26.56 -11.84 -17.48
N THR A 541 -27.27 -12.78 -18.10
CA THR A 541 -28.62 -13.21 -17.65
C THR A 541 -28.61 -14.46 -16.77
N HIS A 542 -27.43 -15.07 -16.57
CA HIS A 542 -27.22 -16.21 -15.68
C HIS A 542 -25.97 -15.98 -14.83
N ALA A 543 -25.84 -16.72 -13.72
CA ALA A 543 -24.61 -16.71 -12.93
C ALA A 543 -23.43 -17.21 -13.77
N GLY A 544 -22.31 -16.49 -13.74
CA GLY A 544 -21.11 -16.77 -14.52
C GLY A 544 -20.13 -15.61 -14.46
N VAL A 545 -19.05 -15.68 -15.23
CA VAL A 545 -18.06 -14.61 -15.34
C VAL A 545 -17.79 -14.34 -16.81
N VAL A 546 -17.89 -13.09 -17.23
CA VAL A 546 -17.49 -12.65 -18.57
C VAL A 546 -16.47 -11.53 -18.45
N PHE A 547 -15.56 -11.44 -19.41
CA PHE A 547 -14.57 -10.38 -19.48
C PHE A 547 -14.91 -9.43 -20.62
N TYR A 548 -15.01 -8.14 -20.30
CA TYR A 548 -15.27 -7.10 -21.29
C TYR A 548 -13.98 -6.38 -21.65
N ARG A 549 -13.78 -6.15 -22.94
CA ARG A 549 -12.65 -5.42 -23.48
C ARG A 549 -13.12 -4.34 -24.44
N TYR A 550 -12.44 -3.21 -24.39
CA TYR A 550 -12.44 -2.24 -25.47
C TYR A 550 -10.99 -2.09 -25.93
N GLY A 551 -10.80 -1.70 -27.19
CA GLY A 551 -9.46 -1.43 -27.73
C GLY A 551 -8.79 -0.23 -27.06
N ASN A 552 -8.03 0.55 -27.82
CA ASN A 552 -7.32 1.69 -27.24
C ASN A 552 -8.26 2.87 -27.01
N ILE A 553 -8.25 3.40 -25.78
CA ILE A 553 -8.78 4.74 -25.50
C ILE A 553 -7.69 5.75 -25.86
N SER A 554 -7.85 6.44 -26.99
CA SER A 554 -6.97 7.55 -27.35
C SER A 554 -7.33 8.79 -26.54
N LEU A 555 -6.43 9.21 -25.67
CA LEU A 555 -6.50 10.52 -25.02
C LEU A 555 -5.75 11.52 -25.92
N SER A 556 -6.46 12.50 -26.48
CA SER A 556 -5.81 13.60 -27.19
C SER A 556 -5.07 14.47 -26.16
N SER A 557 -3.74 14.50 -26.26
CA SER A 557 -2.85 15.35 -25.45
C SER A 557 -2.92 16.82 -25.85
#